data_AF-A0A090WVS7-F1
#
_entry.id   AF-A0A090WVS7-F1
#
_cell.length_a   1.000
_cell.length_b   1.000
_cell.length_c   1.000
_cell.angle_alpha   90.00
_cell.angle_beta   90.00
_cell.angle_gamma   90.00
#
_symmetry.space_group_name_H-M   'P 1'
#
loop_
_entity.id
_entity.type
_entity.pdbx_description
1 polymer ?
#
loop_
_entity_poly.entity_id
_entity_poly.type
_entity_poly.pdbx_seq_one_letter_code
_entity_poly.pdbx_strand_id
1 'polypeptide(L)'
;MKPKKPNIIYILADDLGYGDLECFNPDGKIPTPNLNNMASNGVMFTDAHTSSAVCTPTRYGILTGRYNWRSRLKSGVLGGYSKSLIKEDRVTVATMLKTQGYSTAYIGKWHMAGTGLL
;
A
#
# COMPACT_ATOMS: atom_id res chain seq x y z
N MET A 1 1.68 -1.97 33.38
CA MET A 1 2.62 -2.24 32.27
C MET A 1 2.16 -1.47 31.04
N LYS A 2 3.06 -0.85 30.27
CA LYS A 2 2.66 -0.28 28.96
C LYS A 2 2.30 -1.45 28.02
N PRO A 3 1.15 -1.41 27.32
CA PRO A 3 0.79 -2.49 26.40
C PRO A 3 1.87 -2.66 25.34
N LYS A 4 2.18 -3.93 25.00
CA LYS A 4 3.17 -4.25 23.98
C LYS A 4 2.67 -3.71 22.64
N LYS A 5 3.52 -2.94 21.95
CA LYS A 5 3.23 -2.43 20.61
C LYS A 5 3.02 -3.59 19.63
N PRO A 6 1.98 -3.56 18.77
CA PRO A 6 1.75 -4.62 17.79
C PRO A 6 2.76 -4.53 16.66
N ASN A 7 3.04 -5.66 15.99
CA ASN A 7 3.71 -5.66 14.69
C ASN A 7 2.70 -5.27 13.61
N ILE A 8 3.11 -4.40 12.68
CA ILE A 8 2.25 -3.93 11.59
C ILE A 8 2.78 -4.52 10.29
N ILE A 9 1.96 -5.30 9.60
CA ILE A 9 2.27 -5.88 8.29
C ILE A 9 1.24 -5.33 7.30
N TYR A 10 1.70 -4.61 6.29
CA TYR A 10 0.86 -4.06 5.23
C TYR A 10 1.16 -4.80 3.92
N ILE A 11 0.17 -5.57 3.44
CA ILE A 11 0.28 -6.34 2.21
C ILE A 11 -0.44 -5.56 1.10
N LEU A 12 0.27 -5.24 0.02
CA LEU A 12 -0.28 -4.56 -1.14
C LEU A 12 -0.14 -5.44 -2.38
N ALA A 13 -1.25 -6.03 -2.82
CA ALA A 13 -1.32 -6.69 -4.11
C ALA A 13 -1.28 -5.66 -5.24
N ASP A 14 -0.73 -6.04 -6.39
CA ASP A 14 -0.64 -5.21 -7.59
C ASP A 14 -1.63 -5.75 -8.62
N ASP A 15 -2.47 -4.86 -9.15
CA ASP A 15 -3.52 -5.17 -10.14
C ASP A 15 -4.49 -6.30 -9.72
N LEU A 16 -4.83 -6.37 -8.43
CA LEU A 16 -5.87 -7.25 -7.89
C LEU A 16 -7.24 -6.58 -7.97
N GLY A 17 -8.17 -7.20 -8.70
CA GLY A 17 -9.55 -6.77 -8.83
C GLY A 17 -10.43 -7.16 -7.63
N TYR A 18 -11.53 -6.42 -7.44
CA TYR A 18 -12.46 -6.65 -6.33
C TYR A 18 -13.05 -8.08 -6.32
N GLY A 19 -13.33 -8.65 -7.49
CA GLY A 19 -13.92 -9.99 -7.64
C GLY A 19 -12.92 -11.13 -7.79
N ASP A 20 -11.62 -10.89 -7.61
CA ASP A 20 -10.58 -11.91 -7.79
C ASP A 20 -10.46 -12.86 -6.58
N LEU A 21 -10.91 -12.41 -5.40
CA LEU A 21 -10.86 -13.22 -4.18
C LEU A 21 -12.19 -13.93 -3.97
N GLU A 22 -12.13 -15.21 -3.59
CA GLU A 22 -13.32 -16.03 -3.30
C GLU A 22 -14.21 -15.40 -2.22
N CYS A 23 -13.60 -14.73 -1.22
CA CYS A 23 -14.35 -14.05 -0.17
C CYS A 23 -15.20 -12.86 -0.65
N PHE A 24 -14.90 -12.29 -1.83
CA PHE A 24 -15.72 -11.25 -2.48
C PHE A 24 -16.53 -11.78 -3.67
N ASN A 25 -16.16 -12.93 -4.21
CA ASN A 25 -16.81 -13.58 -5.34
C ASN A 25 -16.78 -15.12 -5.15
N PRO A 26 -17.85 -15.72 -4.58
CA PRO A 26 -17.90 -17.17 -4.33
C PRO A 26 -17.77 -18.02 -5.60
N ASP A 27 -18.11 -17.48 -6.77
CA ASP A 27 -17.94 -18.13 -8.07
C ASP A 27 -16.53 -17.91 -8.67
N GLY A 28 -15.61 -17.34 -7.88
CA GLY A 28 -14.23 -17.10 -8.24
C GLY A 28 -13.50 -18.39 -8.64
N LYS A 29 -12.74 -18.33 -9.73
CA LYS A 29 -12.05 -19.50 -10.29
C LYS A 29 -10.70 -19.78 -9.65
N ILE A 30 -10.16 -18.84 -8.87
CA ILE A 30 -8.80 -18.89 -8.32
C ILE A 30 -8.92 -19.18 -6.82
N PRO A 31 -8.43 -20.33 -6.33
CA PRO A 31 -8.43 -20.62 -4.90
C PRO A 31 -7.53 -19.65 -4.13
N THR A 32 -8.09 -18.97 -3.13
CA THR A 32 -7.36 -18.01 -2.27
C THR A 32 -7.42 -18.37 -0.77
N PRO A 33 -7.09 -19.62 -0.37
CA PRO A 33 -7.42 -20.13 0.96
C PRO A 33 -6.83 -19.32 2.13
N ASN A 34 -5.61 -18.79 1.98
CA ASN A 34 -4.98 -17.95 3.02
C ASN A 34 -5.68 -16.60 3.19
N LEU A 35 -6.16 -16.00 2.10
CA LEU A 35 -6.89 -14.73 2.14
C LEU A 35 -8.32 -14.95 2.64
N ASN A 36 -8.94 -16.09 2.30
CA ASN A 36 -10.25 -16.48 2.82
C ASN A 36 -10.18 -16.67 4.35
N ASN A 37 -9.12 -17.32 4.83
CA ASN A 37 -8.88 -17.46 6.27
C ASN A 37 -8.61 -16.11 6.96
N MET A 38 -7.88 -15.19 6.31
CA MET A 38 -7.68 -13.84 6.85
C MET A 38 -9.00 -13.06 6.93
N ALA A 39 -9.84 -13.19 5.91
CA ALA A 39 -11.16 -12.57 5.84
C ALA A 39 -12.10 -13.10 6.94
N SER A 40 -12.15 -14.41 7.16
CA SER A 40 -13.03 -15.03 8.18
C SER A 40 -12.63 -14.72 9.63
N ASN A 41 -11.34 -14.41 9.86
CA ASN A 41 -10.80 -14.08 11.18
C ASN A 41 -10.56 -12.57 11.37
N GLY A 42 -11.07 -11.74 10.46
CA GLY A 42 -10.75 -10.32 10.40
C GLY A 42 -11.95 -9.44 10.10
N VAL A 43 -11.65 -8.25 9.59
CA VAL A 43 -12.64 -7.29 9.10
C VAL A 43 -12.46 -7.15 7.60
N MET A 44 -13.57 -7.27 6.87
CA MET A 44 -13.63 -7.03 5.44
C MET A 44 -14.31 -5.70 5.15
N PHE A 45 -13.70 -4.90 4.28
CA PHE A 45 -14.31 -3.70 3.74
C PHE A 45 -14.90 -4.02 2.37
N THR A 46 -16.19 -3.74 2.18
CA THR A 46 -16.89 -3.88 0.89
C THR A 46 -16.89 -2.59 0.08
N ASP A 47 -16.44 -1.49 0.70
CA ASP A 47 -16.27 -0.17 0.11
C ASP A 47 -14.91 0.37 0.56
N ALA A 48 -13.89 0.18 -0.29
CA ALA A 48 -12.53 0.61 -0.05
C ALA A 48 -11.91 1.10 -1.36
N HIS A 49 -11.60 2.40 -1.42
CA HIS A 49 -11.17 3.04 -2.65
C HIS A 49 -9.72 3.53 -2.60
N THR A 50 -9.03 3.42 -3.73
CA THR A 50 -7.76 4.10 -3.97
C THR A 50 -8.02 5.48 -4.58
N SER A 51 -7.11 6.43 -4.40
CA SER A 51 -7.25 7.76 -5.02
C SER A 51 -6.96 7.77 -6.53
N SER A 52 -6.65 6.62 -7.12
CA SER A 52 -6.26 6.45 -8.52
C SER A 52 -6.32 4.98 -8.95
N ALA A 53 -6.58 4.73 -10.23
CA ALA A 53 -6.59 3.40 -10.83
C ALA A 53 -5.21 2.93 -11.37
N VAL A 54 -4.13 3.66 -11.09
CA VAL A 54 -2.77 3.31 -11.55
C VAL A 54 -1.72 3.34 -10.43
N CYS A 55 -0.64 2.56 -10.61
CA CYS A 55 0.27 2.14 -9.54
C CYS A 55 0.96 3.30 -8.79
N THR A 56 1.65 4.22 -9.49
CA THR A 56 2.42 5.29 -8.83
C THR A 56 1.52 6.21 -7.97
N PRO A 57 0.43 6.77 -8.48
CA PRO A 57 -0.47 7.59 -7.65
C PRO A 57 -1.04 6.85 -6.43
N THR A 58 -1.43 5.59 -6.56
CA THR A 58 -1.96 4.77 -5.45
C THR A 58 -0.92 4.57 -4.35
N ARG A 59 0.29 4.16 -4.72
CA ARG A 59 1.39 3.95 -3.77
C ARG A 59 1.83 5.26 -3.11
N TYR A 60 1.77 6.39 -3.81
CA TYR A 60 2.01 7.72 -3.22
C TYR A 60 0.99 8.01 -2.11
N GLY A 61 -0.30 7.75 -2.37
CA GLY A 61 -1.37 7.93 -1.39
C GLY A 61 -1.16 7.09 -0.14
N ILE A 62 -0.89 5.79 -0.32
CA ILE A 62 -0.63 4.84 0.77
C ILE A 62 0.55 5.27 1.63
N LEU A 63 1.67 5.65 1.01
CA LEU A 63 2.89 5.96 1.74
C LEU A 63 2.81 7.30 2.48
N THR A 64 2.14 8.29 1.90
CA THR A 64 2.17 9.68 2.40
C THR A 64 0.89 10.11 3.11
N GLY A 65 -0.19 9.34 3.01
CA GLY A 65 -1.52 9.73 3.51
C GLY A 65 -2.12 10.94 2.79
N ARG A 66 -1.68 11.23 1.56
CA ARG A 66 -2.09 12.42 0.80
C ARG A 66 -2.63 12.03 -0.56
N TYR A 67 -3.66 12.74 -1.01
CA TYR A 67 -4.12 12.64 -2.38
C TYR A 67 -2.98 12.86 -3.40
N ASN A 68 -2.91 11.97 -4.38
CA ASN A 68 -1.86 11.93 -5.40
C ASN A 68 -1.77 13.21 -6.25
N TRP A 69 -2.87 13.94 -6.45
CA TRP A 69 -2.85 15.21 -7.20
C TRP A 69 -2.06 16.33 -6.48
N ARG A 70 -1.74 16.16 -5.19
CA ARG A 70 -0.83 17.04 -4.45
C ARG A 70 0.64 16.77 -4.76
N SER A 71 0.96 15.70 -5.50
CA SER A 71 2.29 15.43 -6.02
C SER A 71 2.56 16.20 -7.32
N ARG A 72 3.80 16.17 -7.83
CA ARG A 72 4.15 16.75 -9.13
C ARG A 72 3.67 15.92 -10.33
N LEU A 73 3.33 14.65 -10.14
CA LEU A 73 2.86 13.79 -11.23
C LEU A 73 1.35 14.00 -11.41
N LYS A 74 0.94 14.44 -12.60
CA LYS A 74 -0.46 14.78 -12.90
C LYS A 74 -1.19 13.72 -13.74
N SER A 75 -0.45 12.82 -14.38
CA SER A 75 -0.99 11.71 -15.17
C SER A 75 0.03 10.57 -15.27
N GLY A 76 -0.47 9.36 -15.49
CA GLY A 76 0.33 8.16 -15.73
C GLY A 76 1.11 7.66 -14.52
N VAL A 77 2.20 6.96 -14.81
CA VAL A 77 3.08 6.34 -13.82
C VAL A 77 4.53 6.77 -14.07
N LEU A 78 5.39 6.62 -13.06
CA LEU A 78 6.81 6.91 -13.24
C LEU A 78 7.47 5.83 -14.10
N GLY A 79 8.35 6.26 -15.00
CA GLY A 79 9.31 5.39 -15.68
C GLY A 79 10.58 5.18 -14.84
N GLY A 80 11.39 4.18 -15.21
CA GLY A 80 12.56 3.74 -14.43
C GLY A 80 13.61 4.84 -14.15
N TYR A 81 13.81 5.78 -15.08
CA TYR A 81 14.75 6.90 -14.93
C TYR A 81 14.14 8.17 -14.32
N SER A 82 12.88 8.10 -13.87
CA SER A 82 12.25 9.25 -13.25
C SER A 82 12.95 9.61 -11.94
N LYS A 83 12.91 10.89 -11.54
CA LYS A 83 13.24 11.28 -10.17
C LYS A 83 12.21 10.73 -9.20
N SER A 84 12.59 10.56 -7.93
CA SER A 84 11.63 10.23 -6.86
C SER A 84 10.43 11.20 -6.89
N LEU A 85 9.24 10.66 -6.65
CA LEU A 85 8.03 11.48 -6.50
C LEU A 85 7.82 11.94 -5.05
N ILE A 86 8.37 11.19 -4.10
CA ILE A 86 8.35 11.54 -2.68
C ILE A 86 9.54 12.47 -2.42
N LYS A 87 9.25 13.68 -1.95
CA LYS A 87 10.29 14.64 -1.53
C LYS A 87 11.02 14.11 -0.29
N GLU A 88 12.29 14.47 -0.12
CA GLU A 88 13.11 14.00 1.01
C GLU A 88 12.54 14.40 2.37
N ASP A 89 11.90 15.57 2.46
CA ASP A 89 11.24 16.08 3.66
C ASP A 89 9.82 15.54 3.89
N ARG A 90 9.33 14.65 3.00
CA ARG A 90 7.98 14.12 3.08
C ARG A 90 7.92 12.99 4.09
N VAL A 91 7.18 13.23 5.18
CA VAL A 91 6.78 12.16 6.10
C VAL A 91 6.01 11.08 5.35
N THR A 92 6.39 9.84 5.61
CA THR A 92 5.78 8.61 5.14
C THR A 92 5.29 7.80 6.34
N VAL A 93 4.42 6.82 6.12
CA VAL A 93 4.00 5.87 7.18
C VAL A 93 5.21 5.19 7.83
N ALA A 94 6.25 4.87 7.04
CA ALA A 94 7.47 4.25 7.56
C ALA A 94 8.28 5.21 8.45
N THR A 95 8.57 6.43 7.98
CA THR A 95 9.31 7.41 8.79
C THR A 95 8.54 7.81 10.04
N MET A 96 7.21 7.94 9.95
CA MET A 96 6.34 8.15 11.11
C MET A 96 6.45 7.00 12.11
N LEU A 97 6.35 5.74 11.68
CA LEU A 97 6.50 4.58 12.57
C LEU A 97 7.90 4.48 13.18
N LYS A 98 8.96 4.83 12.44
CA LYS A 98 10.33 4.92 12.98
C LYS A 98 10.42 5.89 14.16
N THR A 99 9.76 7.06 14.10
CA THR A 99 9.72 8.00 15.24
C THR A 99 9.06 7.40 16.48
N GLN A 100 8.20 6.39 16.29
CA GLN A 100 7.54 5.63 17.35
C GLN A 100 8.34 4.40 17.80
N GLY A 101 9.59 4.23 17.36
CA GLY A 101 10.47 3.14 17.76
C GLY A 101 10.22 1.81 17.03
N TYR A 102 9.55 1.85 15.88
CA TYR A 102 9.41 0.67 15.02
C TYR A 102 10.62 0.49 14.11
N SER A 103 11.03 -0.76 13.91
CA SER A 103 11.84 -1.15 12.77
C SER A 103 10.95 -1.28 11.54
N THR A 104 11.32 -0.65 10.43
CA THR A 104 10.54 -0.66 9.20
C THR A 104 11.31 -1.30 8.06
N ALA A 105 10.65 -2.15 7.29
CA ALA A 105 11.20 -2.80 6.11
C ALA A 105 10.16 -2.78 4.98
N TYR A 106 10.64 -2.98 3.75
CA TYR A 106 9.84 -2.95 2.54
C TYR A 106 10.37 -4.02 1.59
N ILE A 107 9.46 -4.80 1.01
CA ILE A 107 9.79 -5.90 0.13
C ILE A 107 8.83 -5.82 -1.07
N GLY A 108 9.36 -5.82 -2.29
CA GLY A 108 8.58 -5.86 -3.54
C GLY A 108 8.62 -4.57 -4.38
N LYS A 109 7.52 -4.28 -5.08
CA LYS A 109 7.41 -3.23 -6.11
C LYS A 109 7.30 -1.80 -5.56
N TRP A 110 8.38 -1.02 -5.64
CA TRP A 110 8.38 0.35 -5.14
C TRP A 110 7.54 1.35 -5.97
N HIS A 111 7.87 1.49 -7.25
CA HIS A 111 7.22 2.38 -8.24
C HIS A 111 7.11 3.89 -7.88
N MET A 112 7.84 4.40 -6.89
CA MET A 112 7.97 5.85 -6.61
C MET A 112 9.23 6.48 -7.20
N ALA A 113 9.97 5.74 -8.03
CA ALA A 113 11.33 6.04 -8.49
C ALA A 113 12.35 6.17 -7.32
N GLY A 114 13.65 6.25 -7.67
CA GLY A 114 14.75 6.29 -6.72
C GLY A 114 14.94 4.99 -5.92
N THR A 115 15.92 4.98 -5.03
CA THR A 115 16.06 3.96 -3.99
C THR A 115 14.97 4.17 -2.95
N GLY A 116 14.23 3.13 -2.58
CA GLY A 116 13.14 3.22 -1.61
C GLY A 116 13.63 3.79 -0.29
N LEU A 117 13.37 5.08 -0.05
CA LEU A 117 13.71 5.77 1.19
C LEU A 117 12.73 5.28 2.26
N LEU A 118 13.14 4.22 2.94
CA LEU A 118 12.59 3.82 4.23
C LEU A 118 13.31 4.56 5.34
#